data_AF-A0A1V5MXX0-F1
#
_entry.id   AF-A0A1V5MXX0-F1
#
_cell.length_a   1.000
_cell.length_b   1.000
_cell.length_c   1.000
_cell.angle_alpha   90.00
_cell.angle_beta   90.00
_cell.angle_gamma   90.00
#
_symmetry.space_group_name_H-M   'P 1'
#
loop_
_entity.id
_entity.type
_entity.pdbx_description
1 polymer ?
#
loop_
_entity_poly.entity_id
_entity_poly.type
_entity_poly.pdbx_seq_one_letter_code
_entity_poly.pdbx_strand_id
1 'polypeptide(L)'
;MNIAVICPAHDYWPLPWYLRSFSRVRWLDRVTNQIAGCDLVIASPALEDELIEKLYQIPPPGQKNLYVPLFDSYLELRPTIELRGYLTSDLQQLLNASQQKPDTIP
;
A
#
# COMPACT_ATOMS: atom_id res chain seq x y z
N MET A 1 -6.31 8.20 7.03
CA MET A 1 -5.77 7.19 6.13
C MET A 1 -5.55 7.81 4.75
N ASN A 2 -4.30 7.99 4.37
CA ASN A 2 -3.88 8.42 3.04
C ASN A 2 -3.49 7.18 2.25
N ILE A 3 -4.08 6.99 1.07
CA ILE A 3 -3.83 5.82 0.23
C ILE A 3 -3.21 6.28 -1.08
N ALA A 4 -2.14 5.64 -1.52
CA ALA A 4 -1.60 5.78 -2.86
C ALA A 4 -1.84 4.51 -3.66
N VAL A 5 -2.33 4.68 -4.88
CA VAL A 5 -2.52 3.62 -5.86
C VAL A 5 -1.67 3.98 -7.08
N ILE A 6 -0.76 3.09 -7.45
CA ILE A 6 0.23 3.31 -8.51
C ILE A 6 0.11 2.21 -9.57
N CYS A 7 -0.49 2.55 -10.70
CA CYS A 7 -0.67 1.60 -11.81
C CYS A 7 -0.18 2.24 -13.11
N PRO A 8 0.76 1.61 -13.83
CA PRO A 8 1.26 2.13 -15.08
C PRO A 8 0.12 2.27 -16.11
N ALA A 9 0.27 3.19 -17.05
CA ALA A 9 -0.71 3.47 -18.10
C ALA A 9 -2.13 3.81 -17.62
N HIS A 10 -2.29 4.19 -16.34
CA HIS A 10 -3.60 4.44 -15.72
C HIS A 10 -4.51 3.20 -15.69
N ASP A 11 -3.92 2.01 -15.74
CA ASP A 11 -4.66 0.75 -15.66
C ASP A 11 -5.00 0.42 -14.21
N TYR A 12 -5.95 1.19 -13.67
CA TYR A 12 -6.46 1.02 -12.31
C TYR A 12 -7.52 -0.07 -12.21
N TRP A 13 -7.91 -0.68 -13.32
CA TRP A 13 -8.76 -1.86 -13.33
C TRP A 13 -7.89 -3.08 -12.99
N PRO A 14 -8.26 -3.97 -12.05
CA PRO A 14 -9.58 -4.27 -11.51
C PRO A 14 -9.79 -3.71 -10.08
N LEU A 15 -9.09 -2.64 -9.68
CA LEU A 15 -9.10 -2.22 -8.28
C LEU A 15 -10.52 -1.99 -7.78
N PRO A 16 -10.89 -2.51 -6.59
CA PRO A 16 -12.26 -2.49 -6.15
C PRO A 16 -12.75 -1.05 -6.02
N TRP A 17 -13.97 -0.76 -6.49
CA TRP A 17 -14.60 0.55 -6.36
C TRP A 17 -14.62 1.08 -4.92
N TYR A 18 -14.50 0.21 -3.93
CA TYR A 18 -14.35 0.55 -2.50
C TYR A 18 -13.15 1.45 -2.22
N LEU A 19 -12.06 1.38 -3.00
CA LEU A 19 -10.95 2.33 -2.81
C LEU A 19 -11.41 3.78 -3.06
N ARG A 20 -12.42 4.01 -3.92
CA ARG A 20 -12.96 5.35 -4.15
C ARG A 20 -13.83 5.89 -3.02
N SER A 21 -14.26 5.05 -2.06
CA SER A 21 -15.02 5.54 -0.90
C SER A 21 -14.13 6.25 0.13
N PHE A 22 -12.81 6.10 0.04
CA PHE A 22 -11.88 6.83 0.90
C PHE A 22 -11.68 8.26 0.39
N SER A 23 -11.67 9.23 1.30
CA SER A 23 -11.59 10.66 0.97
C SER A 23 -10.20 11.13 0.54
N ARG A 24 -9.16 10.32 0.73
CA ARG A 24 -7.75 10.69 0.48
C ARG A 24 -7.01 9.58 -0.26
N VAL A 25 -7.41 9.35 -1.52
CA VAL A 25 -6.74 8.41 -2.42
C VAL A 25 -6.04 9.15 -3.55
N ARG A 26 -4.75 8.86 -3.73
CA ARG A 26 -3.94 9.35 -4.83
C ARG A 26 -3.87 8.26 -5.88
N TRP A 27 -4.28 8.58 -7.10
CA TRP A 27 -4.18 7.71 -8.27
C TRP A 27 -3.00 8.20 -9.10
N LEU A 28 -1.96 7.38 -9.21
CA LEU A 28 -0.69 7.73 -9.83
C LEU A 28 -0.35 6.72 -10.94
N ASP A 29 0.23 7.21 -12.03
CA ASP A 29 0.71 6.39 -13.15
C ASP A 29 2.17 5.92 -12.98
N ARG A 30 2.89 6.55 -12.05
CA ARG A 30 4.32 6.36 -11.79
C ARG A 30 4.65 6.57 -10.32
N VAL A 31 5.82 6.10 -9.90
CA VAL A 31 6.32 6.37 -8.55
C VAL A 31 6.72 7.84 -8.45
N THR A 32 6.14 8.56 -7.50
CA THR A 32 6.43 9.99 -7.27
C THR A 32 6.70 10.25 -5.80
N ASN A 33 7.28 11.40 -5.47
CA ASN A 33 7.51 11.79 -4.07
C ASN A 33 6.18 11.99 -3.28
N GLN A 34 5.02 11.98 -3.95
CA GLN A 34 3.71 12.10 -3.30
C GLN A 34 3.32 10.84 -2.50
N ILE A 35 4.04 9.74 -2.66
CA ILE A 35 3.86 8.51 -1.87
C ILE A 35 4.35 8.70 -0.43
N ALA A 36 5.30 9.62 -0.19
CA ALA A 36 5.85 9.87 1.13
C ALA A 36 4.74 10.40 2.05
N GLY A 37 4.48 9.70 3.15
CA GLY A 37 3.41 10.03 4.10
C GLY A 37 2.04 9.42 3.76
N CYS A 38 1.98 8.48 2.81
CA CYS A 38 0.82 7.61 2.65
C CYS A 38 0.87 6.46 3.66
N ASP A 39 -0.27 6.11 4.26
CA ASP A 39 -0.38 5.02 5.24
C ASP A 39 -0.42 3.65 4.55
N LEU A 40 -0.96 3.63 3.33
CA LEU A 40 -1.10 2.46 2.47
C LEU A 40 -0.69 2.83 1.04
N VAL A 41 0.15 2.00 0.42
CA VAL A 41 0.57 2.12 -0.97
C VAL A 41 0.26 0.79 -1.67
N ILE A 42 -0.49 0.86 -2.76
CA ILE A 42 -0.78 -0.26 -3.64
C ILE A 42 -0.10 0.04 -4.97
N ALA A 43 0.71 -0.88 -5.47
CA ALA A 43 1.43 -0.69 -6.72
C ALA A 43 1.40 -1.96 -7.59
N SER A 44 1.53 -1.76 -8.90
CA SER A 44 1.83 -2.85 -9.83
C SER A 44 3.25 -3.40 -9.59
N PRO A 45 3.47 -4.73 -9.72
CA PRO A 45 4.81 -5.33 -9.58
C PRO A 45 5.85 -4.73 -10.53
N ALA A 46 5.43 -4.22 -11.69
CA ALA A 46 6.32 -3.56 -12.65
C ALA A 46 6.99 -2.28 -12.10
N LEU A 47 6.42 -1.68 -11.04
CA LEU A 47 6.94 -0.46 -10.40
C LEU A 47 7.53 -0.74 -9.01
N GLU A 48 7.70 -2.01 -8.64
CA GLU A 48 8.16 -2.41 -7.32
C GLU A 48 9.58 -1.93 -7.01
N ASP A 49 10.52 -2.12 -7.95
CA ASP A 49 11.92 -1.73 -7.74
C ASP A 49 12.06 -0.21 -7.51
N GLU A 50 11.38 0.59 -8.33
CA GLU A 50 11.36 2.06 -8.20
C GLU A 50 10.68 2.50 -6.89
N LEU A 51 9.63 1.77 -6.47
CA LEU A 51 8.94 2.02 -5.21
C LEU A 51 9.85 1.73 -4.01
N ILE A 52 10.53 0.59 -3.99
CA ILE A 52 11.45 0.20 -2.92
C ILE A 52 12.60 1.20 -2.80
N GLU A 53 13.20 1.60 -3.92
CA GLU A 53 14.25 2.61 -3.94
C GLU A 53 13.76 3.91 -3.27
N LYS A 54 12.57 4.38 -3.64
CA LYS A 54 11.97 5.59 -3.07
C LYS A 54 11.63 5.47 -1.60
N LEU A 55 11.07 4.35 -1.16
CA LEU A 55 10.65 4.15 0.23
C LEU A 55 11.83 3.94 1.18
N TYR A 56 12.90 3.27 0.75
CA TYR A 56 13.98 2.83 1.64
C TYR A 56 15.33 3.49 1.40
N GLN A 57 15.65 3.93 0.18
CA GLN A 57 16.97 4.55 -0.11
C GLN A 57 16.98 6.07 0.07
N ILE A 58 15.83 6.74 -0.08
CA ILE A 58 15.74 8.20 -0.10
C ILE A 58 15.46 8.91 1.26
N PRO A 59 15.04 8.28 2.39
CA PRO A 59 14.75 9.08 3.59
C PRO A 59 16.01 9.47 4.39
N PRO A 60 16.13 10.75 4.83
CA PRO A 60 17.13 11.19 5.80
C PRO A 60 16.90 10.56 7.19
N PRO A 61 17.95 10.44 8.03
CA PRO A 61 17.87 9.81 9.34
C PRO A 61 16.92 10.59 10.27
N GLY A 62 15.79 9.97 10.68
CA GLY A 62 14.92 10.50 11.74
C GLY A 62 13.40 10.49 11.48
N GLN A 63 12.93 10.27 10.24
CA GLN A 63 11.49 10.19 9.91
C GLN A 63 11.14 8.94 9.09
N LYS A 64 11.54 7.77 9.58
CA LYS A 64 11.21 6.51 8.93
C LYS A 64 9.91 5.95 9.52
N ASN A 65 8.76 6.32 8.93
CA ASN A 65 7.66 5.37 8.92
C ASN A 65 8.14 4.20 8.07
N LEU A 66 8.59 3.14 8.74
CA LEU A 66 8.99 1.90 8.08
C LEU A 66 7.77 1.34 7.36
N TYR A 67 7.88 1.24 6.04
CA TYR A 67 6.92 0.50 5.27
C TYR A 67 7.20 -0.99 5.43
N VAL A 68 6.14 -1.78 5.40
CA VAL A 68 6.18 -3.24 5.48
C VAL A 68 5.23 -3.77 4.40
N PRO A 69 5.55 -4.92 3.77
CA PRO A 69 4.63 -5.53 2.82
C PRO A 69 3.32 -5.90 3.53
N LEU A 70 2.19 -5.58 2.88
CA LEU A 70 0.85 -5.95 3.34
C LEU A 70 0.56 -7.43 3.07
N PHE A 71 1.11 -7.95 1.97
CA PHE A 71 0.91 -9.34 1.54
C PHE A 71 2.25 -10.05 1.56
N ASP A 72 2.34 -11.15 2.31
CA ASP A 72 3.55 -11.99 2.37
C ASP A 72 3.68 -12.93 1.16
N SER A 73 2.60 -13.07 0.39
CA SER A 73 2.50 -13.97 -0.76
C SER A 73 1.96 -13.25 -1.99
N TYR A 74 2.16 -13.88 -3.14
CA TYR A 74 1.55 -13.51 -4.40
C TYR A 74 0.05 -13.23 -4.24
N LEU A 75 -0.38 -12.02 -4.64
CA LEU A 75 -1.78 -11.63 -4.63
C LEU A 75 -2.17 -11.09 -6.00
N GLU A 76 -3.23 -11.67 -6.55
CA GLU A 76 -3.89 -11.18 -7.74
C GLU A 76 -5.30 -10.71 -7.40
N LEU A 77 -5.69 -9.54 -7.91
CA LEU A 77 -7.10 -9.14 -7.90
C LEU A 77 -7.86 -9.64 -9.13
N ARG A 78 -7.14 -9.96 -10.20
CA ARG A 78 -7.63 -10.57 -11.44
C ARG A 78 -6.56 -11.55 -11.93
N PRO A 79 -6.94 -12.67 -12.56
CA PRO A 79 -5.97 -13.56 -13.19
C PRO A 79 -4.97 -12.78 -14.04
N THR A 80 -3.69 -13.03 -13.81
CA THR A 80 -2.53 -12.44 -14.49
C THR A 80 -2.21 -10.99 -14.09
N ILE A 81 -2.92 -10.40 -13.12
CA ILE A 81 -2.66 -9.04 -12.62
C ILE A 81 -2.31 -9.11 -11.13
N GLU A 82 -1.01 -9.28 -10.88
CA GLU A 82 -0.43 -9.24 -9.53
C GLU A 82 -0.40 -7.80 -8.99
N LEU A 83 -0.51 -7.68 -7.67
CA LEU A 83 -0.38 -6.42 -6.95
C LEU A 83 0.53 -6.53 -5.75
N ARG A 84 1.24 -5.44 -5.49
CA ARG A 84 2.05 -5.24 -4.30
C ARG A 84 1.36 -4.24 -3.39
N GLY A 85 1.30 -4.58 -2.10
CA GLY A 85 0.76 -3.71 -1.07
C GLY A 85 1.84 -3.42 -0.03
N TYR A 86 1.95 -2.17 0.37
CA TYR A 86 2.88 -1.71 1.40
C TYR A 86 2.13 -0.81 2.37
N LEU A 87 2.36 -0.98 3.67
CA LEU A 87 1.71 -0.20 4.71
C LEU A 87 2.71 0.30 5.73
N THR A 88 2.37 1.33 6.48
CA THR A 88 3.21 1.83 7.57
C THR A 88 3.19 0.87 8.75
N SER A 89 4.31 0.76 9.46
CA SER A 89 4.44 -0.09 10.65
C SER A 89 3.34 0.20 11.70
N ASP A 90 2.97 1.47 11.87
CA ASP A 90 1.87 1.88 12.75
C ASP A 90 0.54 1.28 12.32
N LEU A 91 0.23 1.31 11.02
CA LEU A 91 -1.00 0.70 10.48
C LEU A 91 -0.96 -0.83 10.60
N GLN A 92 0.22 -1.44 10.48
CA GLN A 92 0.40 -2.88 10.70
C GLN A 92 0.02 -3.27 12.13
N GLN A 93 0.53 -2.52 13.10
CA GLN A 93 0.25 -2.77 14.52
C GLN A 93 -1.24 -2.63 14.82
N LEU A 94 -1.91 -1.62 14.25
CA LEU A 94 -3.35 -1.44 14.38
C LEU A 94 -4.15 -2.58 13.74
N LEU A 95 -3.73 -3.07 12.57
CA LEU A 95 -4.37 -4.20 11.90
C LEU A 95 -4.23 -5.46 12.76
N ASN A 96 -3.03 -5.75 13.24
CA ASN A 96 -2.76 -6.90 14.11
C ASN A 96 -3.59 -6.84 15.41
N ALA A 97 -3.67 -5.67 16.05
CA ALA A 97 -4.50 -5.47 17.24
C ALA A 97 -6.00 -5.67 16.96
N SER A 98 -6.47 -5.32 15.75
CA SER A 98 -7.86 -5.51 15.34
C SER A 98 -8.19 -6.97 15.07
N GLN A 99 -7.25 -7.73 14.49
CA GLN A 99 -7.38 -9.18 14.26
C GLN A 99 -7.30 -10.00 15.56
N GLN A 100 -6.70 -9.43 16.62
CA GLN A 100 -6.56 -10.06 17.93
C GLN A 100 -7.77 -9.90 18.85
N LYS A 101 -8.84 -9.21 18.44
CA LYS A 101 -10.07 -9.15 19.25
C LYS A 101 -10.64 -10.58 19.33
N PRO A 102 -10.56 -11.27 20.48
CA PRO A 102 -11.12 -12.60 20.58
C PRO A 102 -12.62 -12.47 20.42
N ASP A 103 -13.24 -13.46 19.80
CA ASP A 103 -14.64 -13.78 20.00
C ASP A 103 -14.86 -14.11 21.50
N THR A 104 -14.87 -13.08 22.35
CA THR A 104 -15.36 -13.11 23.72
C THR A 104 -16.72 -12.43 23.66
N ILE A 105 -17.86 -13.02 24.07
CA ILE A 105 -18.20 -14.14 24.98
C ILE A 105 -19.71 -14.44 24.67
N PRO A 106 -20.47 -15.14 25.54
CA PRO A 106 -20.52 -16.56 25.92
C PRO A 106 -21.62 -17.35 25.18
#